data_AF-A0A024TF97-F1
#
_entry.id   AF-A0A024TF97-F1
#
_cell.length_a   1.000
_cell.length_b   1.000
_cell.length_c   1.000
_cell.angle_alpha   90.00
_cell.angle_beta   90.00
_cell.angle_gamma   90.00
#
_symmetry.space_group_name_H-M   'P 1'
#
loop_
_entity.id
_entity.type
_entity.pdbx_description
1 polymer ?
#
loop_
_entity_poly.entity_id
_entity_poly.type
_entity_poly.pdbx_seq_one_letter_code
_entity_poly.pdbx_strand_id
1 'polypeptide(L)' 'MCFKFREWLVGKESSENVGLAMVIKQPIKANEIDRMYMVGNASGLNCLIFDDMIDTAGTLGKTSQHLSDRG' A
#
# COMPACT_ATOMS: atom_id res chain seq x y z
N MET A 1 0.54 9.80 -7.99
CA MET A 1 1.96 9.44 -7.72
C MET A 1 2.23 7.95 -7.96
N CYS A 2 1.41 7.04 -7.43
CA CYS A 2 1.59 5.58 -7.55
C CYS A 2 1.66 5.03 -9.00
N PHE A 3 0.87 5.54 -9.95
CA PHE A 3 0.96 5.09 -11.35
C PHE A 3 2.33 5.36 -11.98
N LYS A 4 2.89 6.56 -11.77
CA LYS A 4 4.24 6.90 -12.26
C LYS A 4 5.33 6.05 -11.59
N PHE A 5 5.11 5.64 -10.34
CA PHE A 5 6.03 4.77 -9.61
C PHE A 5 6.06 3.36 -10.22
N ARG A 6 4.91 2.81 -10.62
CA ARG A 6 4.86 1.52 -11.35
C ARG A 6 5.55 1.61 -12.70
N GLU A 7 5.27 2.64 -13.49
CA GLU A 7 5.92 2.84 -14.79
C GLU A 7 7.44 2.99 -14.63
N TRP A 8 7.88 3.68 -13.58
CA TRP A 8 9.30 3.78 -13.24
C TRP A 8 9.91 2.43 -12.84
N LEU A 9 9.22 1.62 -12.03
CA LEU A 9 9.67 0.28 -11.65
C LEU A 9 9.84 -0.66 -12.86
N VAL A 10 8.85 -0.67 -13.75
CA VAL A 10 8.84 -1.54 -14.95
C VAL A 10 9.80 -1.03 -16.03
N GLY A 11 10.00 0.29 -16.15
CA GLY A 11 10.81 0.88 -17.20
C GLY A 11 12.34 0.89 -16.95
N LYS A 12 12.79 0.73 -15.71
CA LYS A 12 14.22 0.80 -15.32
C LYS A 12 14.85 -0.54 -14.99
N GLU A 13 14.07 -1.45 -14.45
CA GLU A 13 14.43 -2.83 -14.12
C GLU A 13 13.47 -3.71 -14.92
N SER A 14 13.96 -4.70 -15.66
CA SER A 14 13.13 -5.68 -16.38
C SER A 14 12.37 -6.63 -15.42
N SER A 15 11.90 -6.10 -14.30
CA SER A 15 11.19 -6.77 -13.23
C SER A 15 9.70 -6.84 -13.58
N GLU A 16 9.36 -7.71 -14.53
CA GLU A 16 7.97 -7.97 -14.96
C GLU A 16 7.09 -8.54 -13.83
N ASN A 17 7.69 -8.96 -12.71
CA ASN A 17 7.01 -9.66 -11.63
C ASN A 17 6.74 -8.79 -10.39
N VAL A 18 6.60 -7.46 -10.57
CA VAL A 18 6.26 -6.53 -9.48
C VAL A 18 4.79 -6.11 -9.58
N GLY A 19 4.00 -6.56 -8.61
CA GLY A 19 2.61 -6.14 -8.43
C GLY A 19 2.51 -4.78 -7.72
N LEU A 20 1.48 -4.00 -8.05
CA LEU A 20 1.11 -2.80 -7.30
C LEU A 20 -0.22 -3.05 -6.60
N ALA A 21 -0.22 -2.95 -5.27
CA ALA A 21 -1.43 -2.88 -4.46
C ALA A 21 -1.54 -1.48 -3.83
N MET A 22 -2.76 -0.98 -3.72
CA MET A 22 -3.04 0.33 -3.13
C MET A 22 -3.99 0.18 -1.96
N VAL A 23 -3.71 0.87 -0.86
CA VAL A 23 -4.62 0.99 0.27
C VAL A 23 -5.25 2.37 0.24
N ILE A 24 -6.58 2.40 0.11
CA ILE A 24 -7.37 3.62 0.10
C ILE A 24 -7.92 3.82 1.52
N LYS A 25 -7.53 4.95 2.12
CA LYS A 25 -8.00 5.40 3.44
C LYS A 25 -9.21 6.30 3.28
N GLN A 26 -10.34 5.93 3.89
CA GLN A 26 -11.51 6.80 4.02
C GLN A 26 -11.70 7.17 5.51
N PRO A 27 -11.33 8.40 5.92
CA PRO A 27 -11.59 8.85 7.28
C PRO A 27 -13.05 9.33 7.43
N ILE A 28 -13.72 8.95 8.52
CA ILE A 28 -15.01 9.56 8.92
C ILE A 28 -14.77 10.97 9.49
N LYS A 29 -13.68 11.14 10.25
CA LYS A 29 -13.26 12.40 10.90
C LYS A 29 -11.73 12.50 10.90
N ALA A 30 -11.22 13.70 11.13
CA ALA A 30 -9.79 13.91 11.34
C ALA A 30 -9.28 12.94 12.43
N ASN A 31 -8.25 12.17 12.12
CA ASN A 31 -7.64 11.14 12.96
C ASN A 31 -8.49 9.90 13.30
N GLU A 32 -9.71 9.76 12.76
CA GLU A 32 -10.51 8.53 12.84
C GLU A 32 -10.59 7.84 11.47
N ILE A 33 -9.91 6.71 11.36
CA ILE A 33 -9.93 5.86 10.17
C ILE A 33 -11.16 4.96 10.26
N ASP A 34 -12.13 5.17 9.38
CA ASP A 34 -13.32 4.34 9.31
C ASP A 34 -13.04 3.03 8.59
N ARG A 35 -12.51 3.12 7.36
CA ARG A 35 -12.30 1.94 6.51
C ARG A 35 -11.02 2.06 5.68
N MET A 36 -10.32 0.94 5.57
CA MET A 36 -9.22 0.74 4.62
C MET A 36 -9.66 -0.28 3.57
N TYR A 37 -9.60 0.12 2.30
CA TYR A 37 -9.87 -0.78 1.18
C TYR A 37 -8.56 -1.05 0.43
N MET A 38 -8.24 -2.32 0.22
CA MET A 38 -7.11 -2.73 -0.60
C MET A 38 -7.58 -3.00 -2.01
N VAL A 39 -6.91 -2.40 -2.99
CA VAL A 39 -7.09 -2.64 -4.41
C VAL A 39 -5.83 -3.31 -4.94
N GLY A 40 -5.97 -4.51 -5.51
CA GLY A 40 -4.86 -5.37 -5.93
C GLY A 40 -4.66 -6.57 -4.99
N ASN A 41 -3.73 -7.47 -5.35
CA ASN A 41 -3.38 -8.65 -4.55
C ASN A 41 -1.91 -8.55 -4.12
N ALA A 42 -1.67 -8.84 -2.84
CA ALA A 42 -0.35 -8.81 -2.22
C ALA A 42 -0.05 -10.10 -1.41
N SER A 43 -0.92 -11.12 -1.52
CA SER A 43 -0.82 -12.37 -0.77
C SER A 43 0.39 -13.21 -1.22
N GLY A 44 1.12 -13.79 -0.27
CA GLY A 44 2.33 -14.58 -0.54
C GLY A 44 3.51 -13.80 -1.15
N LEU A 45 3.47 -12.45 -1.13
CA LEU A 45 4.52 -11.60 -1.69
C LEU A 45 5.25 -10.80 -0.61
N ASN A 46 6.54 -10.55 -0.84
CA ASN A 46 7.27 -9.55 -0.06
C ASN A 46 6.76 -8.16 -0.43
N CYS A 47 6.16 -7.47 0.54
CA CYS A 47 5.50 -6.19 0.33
C CYS A 47 6.37 -5.02 0.83
N LEU A 48 6.55 -4.01 -0.01
CA LEU A 48 7.12 -2.72 0.38
C LEU A 48 5.99 -1.69 0.44
N ILE A 49 5.82 -1.04 1.59
CA ILE A 49 4.77 -0.03 1.80
C ILE A 49 5.41 1.35 1.69
N PHE A 50 4.83 2.20 0.84
CA PHE A 50 5.25 3.57 0.64
C PHE A 50 4.09 4.53 0.98
N ASP A 51 4.38 5.56 1.76
CA ASP A 51 3.46 6.63 2.12
C ASP A 51 4.17 7.98 1.92
N ASP A 52 3.45 9.03 1.50
CA ASP A 52 4.07 10.33 1.26
C ASP A 52 4.36 11.08 2.57
N MET A 53 3.51 10.90 3.58
CA MET A 53 3.66 11.49 4.90
C MET A 53 3.31 10.48 5.99
N ILE A 54 4.16 10.42 7.02
CA ILE A 54 3.95 9.57 8.19
C ILE A 54 3.84 10.49 9.41
N ASP A 55 2.69 10.46 10.08
CA ASP A 55 2.45 11.19 11.33
C ASP A 55 2.65 10.26 12.54
N THR A 56 1.63 9.47 12.88
CA THR A 56 1.68 8.53 14.03
C THR A 56 2.06 7.10 13.66
N ALA A 57 2.36 6.83 12.39
CA ALA A 57 2.53 5.49 11.81
C ALA A 57 1.36 4.51 12.01
N GLY A 58 0.25 4.91 12.62
CA GLY A 58 -0.91 4.04 12.86
C GLY A 58 -1.55 3.52 11.56
N THR A 59 -1.51 4.32 10.49
CA THR A 59 -1.94 3.89 9.14
C THR A 59 -1.04 2.75 8.63
N LEU A 60 0.28 2.89 8.72
CA LEU A 60 1.25 1.88 8.28
C LEU A 60 1.13 0.58 9.08
N GLY A 61 1.01 0.68 10.41
CA GLY A 61 0.83 -0.50 11.27
C GLY A 61 -0.44 -1.28 10.93
N LYS A 62 -1.57 -0.58 10.71
CA LYS A 62 -2.82 -1.22 10.26
C LYS A 62 -2.68 -1.86 8.89
N THR A 63 -2.00 -1.22 7.95
CA THR A 63 -1.74 -1.78 6.62
C THR A 63 -0.86 -3.03 6.70
N SER A 64 0.20 -3.01 7.50
CA SER A 64 1.10 -4.15 7.70
C SER A 64 0.37 -5.34 8.34
N GLN A 65 -0.49 -5.09 9.34
CA GLN A 65 -1.34 -6.13 9.91
C GLN A 65 -2.29 -6.70 8.86
N HIS A 66 -2.96 -5.83 8.09
CA HIS A 66 -3.85 -6.27 7.01
C HIS A 66 -3.16 -7.10 5.92
N LEU A 67 -1.89 -6.79 5.63
CA LEU A 67 -1.07 -7.57 4.71
C LEU A 67 -0.66 -8.91 5.30
N SER A 68 -0.29 -8.96 6.58
CA SER A 68 0.06 -10.23 7.26
C SER A 68 -1.14 -11.16 7.43
N ASP A 69 -2.32 -10.63 7.73
CA ASP A 69 -3.52 -11.44 7.92
C ASP A 69 -4.05 -12.05 6.62
N ARG A 70 -3.70 -11.46 5.47
CA ARG A 70 -4.15 -11.88 4.12
C ARG A 70 -3.03 -12.51 3.28
N GLY A 71 -1.80 -12.49 3.80
CA GLY A 71 -0.58 -12.98 3.14
C GLY A 71 -0.25 -14.40 3.51
#